data_AF-A0A9E4LC63-F1
#
_entry.id   AF-A0A9E4LC63-F1
#
_cell.length_a   1.000
_cell.length_b   1.000
_cell.length_c   1.000
_cell.angle_alpha   90.00
_cell.angle_beta   90.00
_cell.angle_gamma   90.00
#
_symmetry.space_group_name_H-M   'P 1'
#
loop_
_entity.id
_entity.type
_entity.pdbx_description
1 polymer ?
#
loop_
_entity_poly.entity_id
_entity_poly.type
_entity_poly.pdbx_seq_one_letter_code
_entity_poly.pdbx_strand_id
1 'polypeptide(L)'
;MRQKLTNRLNRMWHRSTIYHVYFRRSGFYTFLGKNSIKLGGILVAFALALLAFQHYVDDVGEFFSGLFSGMSTRGVLVLFFISETILGMIPPDFFILWAGSFDNPMRMVAVLAMISYAGGFTAYLIGRRISYTKKVNHYLNTKFKTQFEFLNKWGGFFVLLAAMFPMPYAIASLVAGVVRFPMFRFLFFGLARLLRFYLYALALFQISN
;
A
#
# COMPACT_ATOMS: atom_id res chain seq x y z
N MET A 1 -16.07 38.63 -22.72
CA MET A 1 -15.54 37.45 -21.98
C MET A 1 -15.71 36.12 -22.71
N ARG A 2 -16.87 35.80 -23.29
CA ARG A 2 -17.17 34.52 -23.98
C ARG A 2 -16.16 34.09 -25.07
N GLN A 3 -15.69 35.05 -25.88
CA GLN A 3 -14.81 34.80 -27.04
C GLN A 3 -13.36 34.39 -26.68
N LYS A 4 -12.88 34.76 -25.48
CA LYS A 4 -11.55 34.34 -24.98
C LYS A 4 -11.58 32.89 -24.44
N LEU A 5 -12.71 32.43 -23.93
CA LEU A 5 -12.91 31.08 -23.41
C LEU A 5 -12.97 30.05 -24.54
N THR A 6 -13.71 30.34 -25.62
CA THR A 6 -13.80 29.48 -26.81
C THR A 6 -12.44 29.32 -27.50
N ASN A 7 -11.64 30.39 -27.60
CA ASN A 7 -10.28 30.33 -28.17
C ASN A 7 -9.27 29.55 -27.32
N ARG A 8 -9.46 29.46 -25.99
CA ARG A 8 -8.64 28.60 -25.13
C ARG A 8 -9.01 27.12 -25.27
N LEU A 9 -10.32 26.83 -25.35
CA LEU A 9 -10.82 25.48 -25.56
C LEU A 9 -10.37 24.90 -26.92
N ASN A 10 -10.48 25.66 -28.01
CA ASN A 10 -10.01 25.21 -29.33
C ASN A 10 -8.50 24.93 -29.36
N ARG A 11 -7.68 25.73 -28.66
CA ARG A 11 -6.24 25.47 -28.54
C ARG A 11 -5.92 24.22 -27.74
N MET A 12 -6.69 23.94 -26.69
CA MET A 12 -6.56 22.70 -25.91
C MET A 12 -6.95 21.47 -26.74
N TRP A 13 -8.07 21.55 -27.47
CA TRP A 13 -8.55 20.48 -28.36
C TRP A 13 -7.59 20.17 -29.51
N HIS A 14 -6.94 21.19 -30.08
CA HIS A 14 -5.93 20.99 -31.12
C HIS A 14 -4.65 20.34 -30.57
N ARG A 15 -4.24 20.71 -29.35
CA ARG A 15 -3.10 20.06 -28.68
C ARG A 15 -3.40 18.60 -28.33
N SER A 16 -4.59 18.29 -27.82
CA SER A 16 -4.97 16.91 -27.49
C SER A 16 -5.06 16.00 -28.73
N THR A 17 -5.47 16.52 -29.89
CA THR A 17 -5.43 15.77 -31.16
C THR A 17 -3.99 15.47 -31.60
N ILE A 18 -3.07 16.43 -31.49
CA ILE A 18 -1.65 16.21 -31.78
C ILE A 18 -1.04 15.15 -30.85
N TYR A 19 -1.31 15.23 -29.54
CA TYR A 19 -0.87 14.21 -28.59
C TYR A 19 -1.49 12.84 -28.87
N HIS A 20 -2.77 12.78 -29.25
CA HIS A 20 -3.44 11.53 -29.58
C HIS A 20 -2.77 10.83 -30.79
N VAL A 21 -2.43 11.59 -31.84
CA VAL A 21 -1.71 11.07 -33.02
C VAL A 21 -0.29 10.63 -32.65
N TYR A 22 0.42 11.39 -31.83
CA TYR A 22 1.76 11.04 -31.35
C TYR A 22 1.77 9.75 -30.50
N PHE A 23 0.83 9.62 -29.55
CA PHE A 23 0.70 8.41 -28.71
C PHE A 23 0.26 7.18 -29.52
N ARG A 24 -0.47 7.37 -30.63
CA ARG A 24 -0.85 6.29 -31.56
C ARG A 24 0.32 5.81 -32.40
N ARG A 25 1.18 6.73 -32.90
CA ARG A 25 2.37 6.38 -33.71
C ARG A 25 3.54 5.81 -32.90
N SER A 26 3.70 6.24 -31.64
CA SER A 26 4.78 5.75 -30.75
C SER A 26 4.56 4.35 -30.16
N GLY A 27 3.41 3.70 -30.45
CA GLY A 27 3.07 2.39 -29.87
C GLY A 27 2.72 2.44 -28.38
N PHE A 28 2.49 3.63 -27.83
CA PHE A 28 2.22 3.83 -26.40
C PHE A 28 0.89 3.19 -25.96
N TYR A 29 -0.17 3.29 -26.76
CA TYR A 29 -1.46 2.64 -26.46
C TYR A 29 -1.37 1.11 -26.48
N THR A 30 -0.59 0.54 -27.40
CA THR A 30 -0.34 -0.90 -27.47
C THR A 30 0.51 -1.38 -26.29
N PHE A 31 1.47 -0.58 -25.82
CA PHE A 31 2.25 -0.84 -24.61
C PHE A 31 1.43 -0.73 -23.32
N LEU A 32 0.59 0.30 -23.19
CA LEU A 32 -0.32 0.48 -22.06
C LEU A 32 -1.38 -0.63 -22.02
N GLY A 33 -2.02 -0.93 -23.15
CA GLY A 33 -2.99 -2.03 -23.23
C GLY A 33 -2.37 -3.35 -22.80
N LYS A 34 -1.21 -3.73 -23.38
CA LYS A 34 -0.55 -5.00 -23.03
C LYS A 34 -0.12 -5.09 -21.56
N ASN A 35 0.40 -4.01 -20.97
CA ASN A 35 0.84 -4.03 -19.56
C ASN A 35 -0.31 -3.86 -18.56
N SER A 36 -1.35 -3.08 -18.90
CA SER A 36 -2.54 -2.96 -18.07
C SER A 36 -3.35 -4.26 -18.07
N ILE A 37 -3.41 -4.99 -19.18
CA ILE A 37 -4.02 -6.33 -19.23
C ILE A 37 -3.21 -7.32 -18.38
N LYS A 38 -1.87 -7.26 -18.40
CA LYS A 38 -1.04 -8.10 -17.50
C LYS A 38 -1.28 -7.77 -16.03
N LEU A 39 -1.31 -6.50 -15.65
CA LEU A 39 -1.59 -6.08 -14.27
C LEU A 39 -3.02 -6.46 -13.86
N GLY A 40 -4.00 -6.22 -14.74
CA GLY A 40 -5.39 -6.64 -14.52
C GLY A 40 -5.51 -8.16 -14.38
N GLY A 41 -4.81 -8.93 -15.22
CA GLY A 41 -4.74 -10.39 -15.13
C GLY A 41 -4.11 -10.87 -13.82
N ILE A 42 -3.04 -10.22 -13.34
CA ILE A 42 -2.45 -10.54 -12.03
C ILE A 42 -3.42 -10.23 -10.89
N LEU A 43 -4.13 -9.10 -10.94
CA LEU A 43 -5.13 -8.73 -9.92
C LEU A 43 -6.33 -9.69 -9.93
N VAL A 44 -6.81 -10.08 -11.12
CA VAL A 44 -7.90 -11.04 -11.29
C VAL A 44 -7.46 -12.43 -10.83
N ALA A 45 -6.26 -12.88 -11.20
CA ALA A 45 -5.72 -14.15 -10.73
C ALA A 45 -5.54 -14.16 -9.20
N PHE A 46 -5.09 -13.05 -8.61
CA PHE A 46 -5.00 -12.91 -7.16
C PHE A 46 -6.39 -12.91 -6.50
N ALA A 47 -7.37 -12.20 -7.06
CA ALA A 47 -8.74 -12.21 -6.57
C ALA A 47 -9.38 -13.61 -6.67
N LEU A 48 -9.19 -14.30 -7.79
CA LEU A 48 -9.64 -15.68 -7.98
C LEU A 48 -8.95 -16.63 -7.00
N ALA A 49 -7.66 -16.45 -6.73
CA ALA A 49 -6.95 -17.22 -5.73
C ALA A 49 -7.51 -16.98 -4.32
N LEU A 50 -7.87 -15.74 -3.96
CA LEU A 50 -8.52 -15.43 -2.68
C LEU A 50 -9.93 -16.03 -2.60
N LEU A 51 -10.72 -15.96 -3.68
CA LEU A 51 -12.06 -16.54 -3.72
C LEU A 51 -12.01 -18.07 -3.66
N ALA A 52 -11.08 -18.69 -4.37
CA ALA A 52 -10.85 -20.13 -4.29
C ALA A 52 -10.39 -20.52 -2.88
N PHE A 53 -9.49 -19.75 -2.29
CA PHE A 53 -9.03 -19.97 -0.92
C PHE A 53 -10.18 -19.88 0.10
N GLN A 54 -11.07 -18.89 -0.03
CA GLN A 54 -12.29 -18.80 0.78
C GLN A 54 -13.26 -19.97 0.54
N HIS A 55 -13.29 -20.54 -0.67
CA HIS A 55 -14.14 -21.70 -0.94
C HIS A 55 -13.58 -23.00 -0.33
N TYR A 56 -12.26 -23.12 -0.20
CA TYR A 56 -11.60 -24.29 0.39
C TYR A 56 -11.40 -24.20 1.91
N VAL A 57 -11.49 -23.01 2.48
CA VAL A 57 -11.27 -22.75 3.90
C VAL A 57 -12.53 -22.12 4.49
N ASP A 58 -13.38 -22.95 5.12
CA ASP A 58 -14.66 -22.54 5.69
C ASP A 58 -14.50 -21.47 6.80
N ASP A 59 -13.44 -21.56 7.62
CA ASP A 59 -13.05 -20.52 8.57
C ASP A 59 -11.56 -20.13 8.40
N VAL A 60 -11.35 -18.96 7.81
CA VAL A 60 -10.02 -18.41 7.55
C VAL A 60 -9.29 -18.09 8.85
N GLY A 61 -10.02 -17.69 9.90
CA GLY A 61 -9.46 -17.42 11.22
C GLY A 61 -8.90 -18.68 11.87
N GLU A 62 -9.66 -19.78 11.85
CA GLU A 62 -9.20 -21.07 12.36
C GLU A 62 -7.99 -21.59 11.59
N PHE A 63 -8.00 -21.50 10.26
CA PHE A 63 -6.86 -21.89 9.44
C PHE A 63 -5.57 -21.15 9.82
N PHE A 64 -5.61 -19.82 9.93
CA PHE A 64 -4.45 -19.04 10.34
C PHE A 64 -4.05 -19.33 11.79
N SER A 65 -5.01 -19.51 12.70
CA SER A 65 -4.72 -19.87 14.09
C SER A 65 -4.01 -21.24 14.20
N GLY A 66 -4.42 -22.22 13.38
CA GLY A 66 -3.79 -23.54 13.27
C GLY A 66 -2.41 -23.50 12.62
N LEU A 67 -2.21 -22.64 11.60
CA LEU A 67 -0.88 -22.39 11.05
C LEU A 67 0.06 -21.77 12.08
N PHE A 68 -0.43 -20.81 12.86
CA PHE A 68 0.39 -20.10 13.84
C PHE A 68 0.65 -20.92 15.11
N SER A 69 -0.23 -21.84 15.49
CA SER A 69 -0.05 -22.70 16.66
C SER A 69 1.15 -23.66 16.51
N GLY A 70 1.47 -24.07 15.27
CA GLY A 70 2.66 -24.86 14.97
C GLY A 70 3.97 -24.05 14.93
N MET A 71 3.91 -22.72 15.02
CA MET A 71 5.07 -21.84 14.95
C MET A 71 5.43 -21.29 16.34
N SER A 72 6.73 -21.09 16.59
CA SER A 72 7.14 -20.32 17.76
C SER A 72 6.66 -18.87 17.65
N THR A 73 6.40 -18.22 18.80
CA THR A 73 5.98 -16.80 18.86
C THR A 73 6.91 -15.90 18.05
N ARG A 74 8.23 -16.11 18.14
CA ARG A 74 9.22 -15.35 17.36
C ARG A 74 9.07 -15.57 15.85
N GLY A 75 8.77 -16.81 15.44
CA GLY A 75 8.53 -17.15 14.03
C GLY A 75 7.34 -16.38 13.45
N VAL A 76 6.23 -16.31 14.18
CA VAL A 76 5.03 -15.55 13.77
C VAL A 76 5.35 -14.05 13.64
N LEU A 77 6.08 -13.49 14.61
CA LEU A 77 6.49 -12.07 14.58
C LEU A 77 7.43 -11.75 13.41
N VAL A 78 8.37 -12.64 13.07
CA VAL A 78 9.26 -12.48 11.90
C VAL A 78 8.47 -12.59 10.60
N LEU A 79 7.57 -13.57 10.49
CA LEU A 79 6.68 -13.72 9.34
C LEU A 79 5.85 -12.46 9.13
N PHE A 80 5.27 -11.93 10.21
CA PHE A 80 4.51 -10.69 10.21
C PHE A 80 5.36 -9.51 9.72
N PHE A 81 6.58 -9.34 10.25
CA PHE A 81 7.50 -8.28 9.83
C PHE A 81 7.86 -8.35 8.34
N ILE A 82 8.15 -9.56 7.82
CA ILE A 82 8.47 -9.76 6.41
C ILE A 82 7.25 -9.43 5.54
N SER A 83 6.07 -9.91 5.94
CA SER A 83 4.81 -9.60 5.26
C SER A 83 4.59 -8.09 5.18
N GLU A 84 4.73 -7.39 6.30
CA GLU A 84 4.56 -5.94 6.40
C GLU A 84 5.61 -5.12 5.65
N THR A 85 6.82 -5.67 5.47
CA THR A 85 7.89 -4.97 4.76
C THR A 85 7.75 -5.09 3.23
N ILE A 86 7.38 -6.27 2.73
CA ILE A 86 7.43 -6.58 1.29
C ILE A 86 6.07 -6.37 0.61
N LEU A 87 4.99 -6.90 1.19
CA LEU A 87 3.70 -7.00 0.52
C LEU A 87 2.61 -6.16 1.21
N GLY A 88 2.56 -6.16 2.55
CA GLY A 88 1.46 -5.57 3.32
C GLY A 88 0.10 -6.18 2.95
N MET A 89 0.10 -7.40 2.40
CA MET A 89 -1.08 -8.05 1.82
C MET A 89 -1.78 -9.00 2.80
N ILE A 90 -1.07 -9.56 3.78
CA ILE A 90 -1.72 -10.36 4.81
C ILE A 90 -2.42 -9.37 5.75
N PRO A 91 -3.76 -9.43 5.90
CA PRO A 91 -4.48 -8.57 6.80
C PRO A 91 -3.91 -8.67 8.23
N PRO A 92 -3.61 -7.54 8.88
CA PRO A 92 -3.11 -7.54 10.25
C PRO A 92 -4.13 -8.15 11.24
N ASP A 93 -5.40 -8.21 10.85
CA ASP A 93 -6.52 -8.80 11.57
C ASP A 93 -6.23 -10.25 12.01
N PHE A 94 -5.63 -11.08 11.15
CA PHE A 94 -5.29 -12.47 11.50
C PHE A 94 -4.23 -12.56 12.59
N PHE A 95 -3.27 -11.63 12.60
CA PHE A 95 -2.26 -11.55 13.65
C PHE A 95 -2.83 -11.00 14.96
N ILE A 96 -3.83 -10.11 14.89
CA ILE A 96 -4.55 -9.60 16.07
C ILE A 96 -5.41 -10.72 16.69
N LEU A 97 -6.09 -11.53 15.88
CA LEU A 97 -6.83 -12.70 16.37
C LEU A 97 -5.91 -13.69 17.09
N TRP A 98 -4.74 -13.99 16.50
CA TRP A 98 -3.71 -14.81 17.15
C TRP A 98 -3.20 -14.20 18.46
N ALA A 99 -3.04 -12.87 18.53
CA ALA A 99 -2.67 -12.18 19.75
C ALA A 99 -3.73 -12.35 20.87
N GLY A 100 -4.99 -12.62 20.51
CA GLY A 100 -6.08 -12.96 21.43
C GLY A 100 -5.84 -14.23 22.26
N SER A 101 -4.98 -15.14 21.79
CA SER A 101 -4.68 -16.41 22.50
C SER A 101 -3.68 -16.27 23.66
N PHE A 102 -3.14 -15.08 23.91
CA PHE A 102 -2.16 -14.82 24.98
C PHE A 102 -2.84 -14.32 26.25
N ASP A 103 -2.23 -14.56 27.42
CA ASP A 103 -2.71 -14.07 28.72
C ASP A 103 -2.93 -12.55 28.77
N ASN A 104 -2.19 -11.79 27.95
CA ASN A 104 -2.35 -10.35 27.83
C ASN A 104 -2.40 -9.93 26.35
N PRO A 105 -3.57 -10.01 25.70
CA PRO A 105 -3.71 -9.78 24.26
C PRO A 105 -3.29 -8.36 23.84
N MET A 106 -3.64 -7.35 24.64
CA MET A 106 -3.32 -5.95 24.35
C MET A 106 -1.81 -5.68 24.32
N ARG A 107 -1.02 -6.34 25.18
CA ARG A 107 0.45 -6.25 25.13
C ARG A 107 0.99 -6.84 23.82
N MET A 108 0.48 -7.99 23.38
CA MET A 108 0.92 -8.61 22.13
C MET A 108 0.51 -7.76 20.91
N VAL A 109 -0.69 -7.18 20.91
CA VAL A 109 -1.12 -6.22 19.88
C VAL A 109 -0.19 -5.01 19.82
N ALA A 110 0.25 -4.48 20.96
CA ALA A 110 1.20 -3.37 20.99
C ALA A 110 2.55 -3.76 20.34
N VAL A 111 3.03 -4.98 20.60
CA VAL A 111 4.24 -5.52 19.95
C VAL A 111 4.03 -5.64 18.43
N LEU A 112 2.91 -6.19 17.99
CA LEU A 112 2.55 -6.27 16.57
C LEU A 112 2.49 -4.88 15.94
N ALA A 113 1.85 -3.92 16.58
CA ALA A 113 1.75 -2.55 16.09
C ALA A 113 3.14 -1.92 15.89
N MET A 114 4.06 -2.12 16.85
CA MET A 114 5.44 -1.65 16.75
C MET A 114 6.22 -2.32 15.61
N ILE A 115 6.08 -3.63 15.45
CA ILE A 115 6.71 -4.37 14.34
C ILE A 115 6.17 -3.89 13.00
N SER A 116 4.86 -3.65 12.92
CA SER A 116 4.21 -3.17 11.71
C SER A 116 4.67 -1.75 11.34
N TYR A 117 4.80 -0.88 12.33
CA TYR A 117 5.39 0.45 12.16
C TYR A 117 6.85 0.38 11.68
N ALA A 118 7.65 -0.52 12.27
CA ALA A 118 9.02 -0.76 11.85
C ALA A 118 9.10 -1.31 10.41
N GLY A 119 8.20 -2.21 10.02
CA GLY A 119 8.10 -2.77 8.67
C GLY A 119 7.75 -1.72 7.61
N GLY A 120 6.84 -0.80 7.92
CA GLY A 120 6.60 0.35 7.03
C GLY A 120 7.79 1.29 6.95
N PHE A 121 8.51 1.50 8.06
CA PHE A 121 9.73 2.30 8.05
C PHE A 121 10.84 1.66 7.20
N THR A 122 11.05 0.35 7.28
CA THR A 122 12.01 -0.35 6.41
C THR A 122 11.59 -0.27 4.94
N ALA A 123 10.31 -0.45 4.63
CA ALA A 123 9.79 -0.24 3.27
C ALA A 123 10.03 1.19 2.76
N TYR A 124 9.82 2.21 3.60
CA TYR A 124 10.16 3.60 3.28
C TYR A 124 11.65 3.78 2.98
N LEU A 125 12.53 3.18 3.79
CA LEU A 125 13.98 3.24 3.56
C LEU A 125 14.36 2.58 2.24
N ILE A 126 13.79 1.41 1.92
CA ILE A 126 13.99 0.71 0.64
C ILE A 126 13.56 1.62 -0.51
N GLY A 127 12.36 2.20 -0.44
CA GLY A 127 11.86 3.13 -1.46
C GLY A 127 12.77 4.35 -1.63
N ARG A 128 13.27 4.90 -0.52
CA ARG A 128 14.20 6.02 -0.55
C ARG A 128 15.53 5.66 -1.18
N ARG A 129 16.06 4.46 -0.92
CA ARG A 129 17.26 3.93 -1.58
C ARG A 129 17.06 3.80 -3.08
N ILE A 130 15.92 3.26 -3.52
CA ILE A 130 15.55 3.15 -4.94
C ILE A 130 15.54 4.54 -5.61
N SER A 131 15.07 5.57 -4.90
CA SER A 131 15.02 6.95 -5.40
C SER A 131 16.39 7.58 -5.67
N TYR A 132 17.47 7.08 -5.05
CA TYR A 132 18.83 7.59 -5.32
C TYR A 132 19.43 7.05 -6.62
N THR A 133 18.88 5.96 -7.17
CA THR A 133 19.31 5.41 -8.45
C THR A 133 18.88 6.32 -9.61
N LYS A 134 19.85 6.98 -10.26
CA LYS A 134 19.63 8.00 -11.30
C LYS A 134 18.68 7.54 -12.42
N LYS A 135 18.84 6.30 -12.91
CA LYS A 135 17.97 5.73 -13.96
C LYS A 135 16.51 5.62 -13.53
N VAL A 136 16.27 5.11 -12.31
CA VAL A 136 14.92 4.92 -11.75
C VAL A 136 14.30 6.27 -11.43
N ASN A 137 15.05 7.18 -10.82
CA ASN A 137 14.59 8.52 -10.50
C ASN A 137 14.17 9.30 -11.77
N HIS A 138 14.99 9.25 -12.83
CA HIS A 138 14.66 9.90 -14.09
C HIS A 138 13.39 9.32 -14.73
N TYR A 139 13.24 7.99 -14.73
CA TYR A 139 12.05 7.32 -15.24
C TYR A 139 10.79 7.68 -14.44
N LEU A 140 10.88 7.68 -13.11
CA LEU A 140 9.74 7.96 -12.25
C LEU A 140 9.32 9.43 -12.29
N ASN A 141 10.29 10.35 -12.29
CA ASN A 141 10.01 11.78 -12.39
C ASN A 141 9.48 12.22 -13.77
N THR A 142 9.80 11.47 -14.84
CA THR A 142 9.23 11.76 -16.18
C THR A 142 7.84 11.14 -16.35
N LYS A 143 7.62 9.92 -15.85
CA LYS A 143 6.35 9.19 -16.01
C LYS A 143 5.27 9.57 -14.99
N PHE A 144 5.65 9.90 -13.76
CA PHE A 144 4.74 10.13 -12.63
C PHE A 144 4.87 11.52 -12.00
N LYS A 145 5.34 12.50 -12.79
CA LYS A 145 5.61 13.88 -12.31
C LYS A 145 4.44 14.48 -11.53
N THR A 146 3.23 14.41 -12.09
CA THR A 146 2.02 14.98 -11.48
C THR A 146 1.66 14.30 -10.16
N GLN A 147 1.81 12.98 -10.09
CA GLN A 147 1.56 12.18 -8.88
C GLN A 147 2.59 12.51 -7.81
N PHE A 148 3.85 12.74 -8.19
CA PHE A 148 4.92 13.14 -7.28
C PHE A 148 4.72 14.57 -6.76
N GLU A 149 4.26 15.50 -7.61
CA GLU A 149 3.89 16.86 -7.17
C GLU A 149 2.70 16.83 -6.20
N PHE A 150 1.69 16.00 -6.47
CA PHE A 150 0.57 15.78 -5.55
C PHE A 150 1.03 15.17 -4.22
N LEU A 151 1.85 14.12 -4.25
CA LEU A 151 2.42 13.48 -3.06
C LEU A 151 3.41 14.38 -2.31
N ASN A 152 4.11 15.30 -2.97
CA ASN A 152 4.96 16.26 -2.27
C ASN A 152 4.11 17.31 -1.55
N LYS A 153 2.96 17.69 -2.11
CA LYS A 153 2.04 18.66 -1.50
C LYS A 153 1.15 18.04 -0.41
N TRP A 154 0.65 16.82 -0.63
CA TRP A 154 -0.33 16.13 0.21
C TRP A 154 0.18 14.84 0.84
N GLY A 155 1.48 14.54 0.74
CA GLY A 155 2.05 13.26 1.16
C GLY A 155 1.84 12.93 2.62
N GLY A 156 1.76 13.94 3.48
CA GLY A 156 1.43 13.73 4.89
C GLY A 156 0.03 13.17 5.08
N PHE A 157 -0.95 13.78 4.40
CA PHE A 157 -2.33 13.30 4.39
C PHE A 157 -2.44 11.91 3.72
N PHE A 158 -1.71 11.67 2.64
CA PHE A 158 -1.68 10.36 1.99
C PHE A 158 -1.11 9.25 2.89
N VAL A 159 -0.01 9.53 3.60
CA VAL A 159 0.59 8.58 4.56
C VAL A 159 -0.36 8.34 5.73
N LEU A 160 -1.02 9.39 6.23
CA LEU A 160 -2.01 9.28 7.30
C LEU A 160 -3.19 8.41 6.88
N LEU A 161 -3.78 8.68 5.71
CA LEU A 161 -4.85 7.85 5.15
C LEU A 161 -4.38 6.40 4.95
N ALA A 162 -3.21 6.18 4.35
CA ALA A 162 -2.70 4.82 4.16
C ALA A 162 -2.43 4.08 5.49
N ALA A 163 -2.08 4.80 6.56
CA ALA A 163 -1.87 4.21 7.88
C ALA A 163 -3.20 3.83 8.57
N MET A 164 -4.27 4.59 8.33
CA MET A 164 -5.58 4.36 8.92
C MET A 164 -6.47 3.39 8.13
N PHE A 165 -6.44 3.47 6.80
CA PHE A 165 -7.29 2.66 5.92
C PHE A 165 -6.73 1.25 5.71
N PRO A 166 -7.57 0.27 5.33
CA PRO A 166 -7.15 -1.09 4.95
C PRO A 166 -6.42 -1.13 3.60
N MET A 167 -5.57 -0.14 3.33
CA MET A 167 -4.67 -0.13 2.19
C MET A 167 -3.34 -0.79 2.59
N PRO A 168 -2.62 -1.42 1.62
CA PRO A 168 -1.33 -2.04 1.87
C PRO A 168 -0.30 -0.97 2.24
N TYR A 169 -0.03 -0.86 3.55
CA TYR A 169 0.84 0.18 4.11
C TYR A 169 2.30 0.06 3.65
N ALA A 170 2.78 -1.17 3.41
CA ALA A 170 4.09 -1.44 2.83
C ALA A 170 4.28 -0.67 1.51
N ILE A 171 3.28 -0.76 0.62
CA ILE A 171 3.30 -0.10 -0.70
C ILE A 171 3.25 1.41 -0.55
N ALA A 172 2.36 1.92 0.31
CA ALA A 172 2.29 3.37 0.56
C ALA A 172 3.59 3.93 1.14
N SER A 173 4.23 3.20 2.06
CA SER A 173 5.50 3.57 2.67
C SER A 173 6.65 3.52 1.66
N LEU A 174 6.70 2.48 0.82
CA LEU A 174 7.64 2.36 -0.29
C LEU A 174 7.50 3.55 -1.24
N VAL A 175 6.28 3.89 -1.66
CA VAL A 175 6.00 5.02 -2.55
C VAL A 175 6.42 6.34 -1.88
N ALA A 176 6.10 6.54 -0.60
CA ALA A 176 6.53 7.71 0.16
C ALA A 176 8.06 7.84 0.22
N GLY A 177 8.79 6.72 0.33
CA GLY A 177 10.24 6.66 0.23
C GLY A 177 10.74 7.05 -1.16
N VAL A 178 10.13 6.49 -2.20
CA VAL A 178 10.49 6.74 -3.61
C VAL A 178 10.34 8.21 -3.99
N VAL A 179 9.27 8.88 -3.54
CA VAL A 179 9.05 10.32 -3.77
C VAL A 179 9.91 11.22 -2.87
N ARG A 180 10.73 10.63 -1.99
CA ARG A 180 11.59 11.33 -1.01
C ARG A 180 10.78 12.20 -0.05
N PHE A 181 9.61 11.73 0.37
CA PHE A 181 8.82 12.41 1.39
C PHE A 181 9.64 12.56 2.69
N PRO A 182 9.61 13.72 3.38
CA PRO A 182 10.44 13.96 4.56
C PRO A 182 10.22 12.91 5.66
N MET A 183 11.32 12.26 6.07
CA MET A 183 11.32 11.14 7.02
C MET A 183 10.60 11.46 8.34
N PHE A 184 10.85 12.63 8.93
CA PHE A 184 10.20 13.01 10.19
C PHE A 184 8.69 13.14 10.06
N ARG A 185 8.20 13.66 8.93
CA ARG A 185 6.75 13.73 8.68
C ARG A 185 6.18 12.35 8.44
N PHE A 186 6.89 11.49 7.69
CA PHE A 186 6.48 10.10 7.49
C PHE A 186 6.32 9.37 8.83
N LEU A 187 7.32 9.45 9.69
CA LEU A 187 7.31 8.82 11.01
C LEU A 187 6.15 9.33 11.86
N PHE A 188 5.91 10.65 11.87
CA PHE A 188 4.82 11.24 12.61
C PHE A 188 3.44 10.76 12.12
N PHE A 189 3.17 10.83 10.82
CA PHE A 189 1.89 10.36 10.26
C PHE A 189 1.73 8.84 10.35
N GLY A 190 2.82 8.09 10.32
CA GLY A 190 2.83 6.63 10.49
C GLY A 190 2.39 6.19 11.88
N LEU A 191 2.43 7.05 12.91
CA LEU A 191 1.94 6.73 14.25
C LEU A 191 0.45 6.38 14.26
N ALA A 192 -0.32 6.88 13.29
CA ALA A 192 -1.72 6.51 13.11
C ALA A 192 -1.92 4.99 12.91
N ARG A 193 -0.87 4.27 12.49
CA ARG A 193 -0.89 2.80 12.41
C ARG A 193 -1.02 2.16 13.78
N LEU A 194 -0.33 2.69 14.79
CA LEU A 194 -0.44 2.19 16.17
C LEU A 194 -1.87 2.37 16.68
N LEU A 195 -2.47 3.54 16.39
CA LEU A 195 -3.86 3.82 16.72
C LEU A 195 -4.82 2.84 16.03
N ARG A 196 -4.62 2.53 14.74
CA ARG A 196 -5.45 1.54 14.02
C ARG A 196 -5.40 0.17 14.68
N PHE A 197 -4.21 -0.36 15.00
CA PHE A 197 -4.06 -1.66 15.65
C PHE A 197 -4.78 -1.71 17.00
N TYR A 198 -4.68 -0.62 17.78
CA TYR A 198 -5.37 -0.50 19.05
C TYR A 198 -6.90 -0.49 18.88
N LEU A 199 -7.43 0.32 17.97
CA LEU A 199 -8.87 0.39 17.69
C LEU A 199 -9.43 -0.95 17.18
N TYR A 200 -8.67 -1.64 16.32
CA TYR A 200 -9.07 -2.94 15.77
C TYR A 200 -9.07 -4.02 16.85
N ALA A 201 -8.07 -4.03 17.73
CA ALA A 201 -8.03 -4.98 18.84
C ALA A 201 -9.18 -4.73 19.83
N LEU A 202 -9.53 -3.46 20.12
CA LEU A 202 -10.72 -3.16 20.92
C LEU A 202 -12.01 -3.66 20.26
N ALA A 203 -12.19 -3.39 18.97
CA ALA A 203 -13.38 -3.85 18.25
C ALA A 203 -13.48 -5.39 18.24
N LEU A 204 -12.39 -6.09 17.91
CA LEU A 204 -12.36 -7.55 17.86
C LEU A 204 -12.57 -8.18 19.24
N PHE A 205 -11.91 -7.68 20.29
CA PHE A 205 -12.05 -8.25 21.63
C PHE A 205 -13.36 -7.87 22.34
N GLN A 206 -14.00 -6.77 21.96
CA GLN A 206 -15.37 -6.47 22.43
C GLN A 206 -16.41 -7.34 21.76
N ILE A 207 -16.18 -7.79 20.53
CA ILE A 207 -17.10 -8.69 19.82
C ILE A 207 -16.93 -10.14 20.29
N SER A 208 -15.75 -10.53 20.80
CA SER A 208 -15.47 -11.87 21.30
C SER A 208 -15.83 -12.10 22.77
N ASN A 209 -16.32 -11.09 23.48
CA ASN A 209 -16.77 -11.12 24.88
C ASN A 209 -18.30 -10.97 24.93
#